data_AF-A0A1F8PH06-F1
#
_entry.id   AF-A0A1F8PH06-F1
#
_cell.length_a   1.000
_cell.length_b   1.000
_cell.length_c   1.000
_cell.angle_alpha   90.00
_cell.angle_beta   90.00
_cell.angle_gamma   90.00
#
_symmetry.space_group_name_H-M   'P 1'
#
loop_
_entity.id
_entity.type
_entity.pdbx_description
1 polymer ?
#
loop_
_entity_poly.entity_id
_entity_poly.type
_entity_poly.pdbx_seq_one_letter_code
_entity_poly.pdbx_strand_id
1 'polypeptide(L)'
;MLKEVLLKHILGLAKSNLDLKGSKGPKVELDYLRLVYAVKEMKKQGDNAQGYLVIMTDDMLNRVSQWEHKYRGRGDVEVISASLAGRIRHRLENEKATTLVATIESLVGDKAAGRSNTNIGRDIGEDALNETILRLEPNVQRVRDENRFPLGIRWDFYGVVS
;
A
#
# COMPACT_ATOMS: atom_id res chain seq x y z
N MET A 1 -31.81 -24.81 -3.10
CA MET A 1 -30.74 -24.35 -2.19
C MET A 1 -29.79 -23.52 -3.04
N LEU A 2 -29.92 -22.18 -3.02
CA LEU A 2 -29.04 -21.30 -3.78
C LEU A 2 -27.65 -21.37 -3.11
N LYS A 3 -26.60 -21.71 -3.87
CA LYS A 3 -25.23 -21.54 -3.41
C LYS A 3 -25.02 -20.05 -3.19
N GLU A 4 -24.85 -19.66 -1.94
CA GLU A 4 -24.37 -18.32 -1.60
C GLU A 4 -23.01 -18.16 -2.28
N VAL A 5 -22.90 -17.22 -3.21
CA VAL A 5 -21.64 -16.91 -3.88
C VAL A 5 -20.76 -16.24 -2.82
N LEU A 6 -19.79 -16.98 -2.29
CA LEU A 6 -18.81 -16.45 -1.34
C LEU A 6 -17.94 -15.43 -2.05
N LEU A 7 -18.30 -14.15 -1.90
CA LEU A 7 -17.52 -13.03 -2.40
C LEU A 7 -16.17 -12.98 -1.67
N LYS A 8 -15.08 -12.91 -2.44
CA LYS A 8 -13.74 -12.67 -1.90
C LYS A 8 -13.46 -11.17 -1.92
N HIS A 9 -13.14 -10.61 -0.76
CA HIS A 9 -12.76 -9.22 -0.58
C HIS A 9 -11.25 -9.05 -0.76
N ILE A 10 -10.86 -8.04 -1.55
CA ILE A 10 -9.47 -7.70 -1.84
C ILE A 10 -9.16 -6.34 -1.25
N LEU A 11 -8.24 -6.28 -0.29
CA LEU A 11 -7.80 -5.05 0.40
C LEU A 11 -6.36 -4.73 -0.03
N GLY A 12 -6.09 -3.50 -0.43
CA GLY A 12 -4.77 -3.08 -0.89
C GLY A 12 -4.29 -1.77 -0.28
N LEU A 13 -3.02 -1.74 0.09
CA LEU A 13 -2.28 -0.52 0.44
C LEU A 13 -0.96 -0.44 -0.34
N ALA A 14 -0.56 0.77 -0.72
CA ALA A 14 0.69 1.06 -1.39
C ALA A 14 1.57 1.96 -0.52
N LYS A 15 2.87 1.66 -0.45
CA LYS A 15 3.84 2.47 0.31
C LYS A 15 5.06 2.79 -0.55
N SER A 16 5.21 4.08 -0.84
CA SER A 16 6.24 4.64 -1.73
C SER A 16 7.51 5.13 -1.02
N ASN A 17 7.56 5.00 0.31
CA ASN A 17 8.69 5.47 1.09
C ASN A 17 9.97 4.66 0.79
N LEU A 18 10.90 5.17 -0.03
CA LEU A 18 12.17 4.49 -0.32
C LEU A 18 13.10 4.26 0.91
N ASP A 19 12.73 4.72 2.10
CA ASP A 19 13.52 4.55 3.32
C ASP A 19 12.63 4.38 4.56
N LEU A 20 12.98 3.43 5.43
CA LEU A 20 12.27 3.15 6.68
C LEU A 20 12.89 3.83 7.90
N LYS A 21 13.65 4.92 7.69
CA LYS A 21 14.29 5.69 8.77
C LYS A 21 13.28 6.61 9.47
N GLY A 22 13.52 6.87 10.75
CA GLY A 22 12.70 7.77 11.57
C GLY A 22 11.23 7.34 11.67
N SER A 23 10.31 8.30 11.54
CA SER A 23 8.86 8.09 11.70
C SER A 23 8.20 7.29 10.57
N LYS A 24 8.90 6.99 9.48
CA LYS A 24 8.35 6.25 8.33
C LYS A 24 8.22 4.75 8.62
N GLY A 25 9.16 4.17 9.37
CA GLY A 25 9.13 2.75 9.76
C GLY A 25 7.85 2.36 10.51
N PRO A 26 7.53 3.01 11.63
CA PRO A 26 6.32 2.73 12.41
C PRO A 26 5.02 2.92 11.61
N LYS A 27 4.97 3.87 10.67
CA LYS A 27 3.79 4.08 9.82
C LYS A 27 3.55 2.90 8.87
N VAL A 28 4.59 2.40 8.22
CA VAL A 28 4.46 1.23 7.33
C VAL A 28 4.12 -0.03 8.13
N GLU A 29 4.68 -0.18 9.34
CA GLU A 29 4.32 -1.28 10.25
C GLU A 29 2.84 -1.22 10.65
N LEU A 30 2.33 -0.03 10.97
CA LEU A 30 0.92 0.16 11.27
C LEU A 30 0.02 -0.16 10.07
N ASP A 31 0.42 0.22 8.86
CA ASP A 31 -0.34 -0.09 7.64
C ASP A 31 -0.36 -1.59 7.36
N TYR A 32 0.76 -2.30 7.59
CA TYR A 32 0.79 -3.76 7.53
C TYR A 32 -0.15 -4.40 8.58
N LEU A 33 -0.10 -3.92 9.82
CA LEU A 33 -0.97 -4.41 10.90
C LEU A 33 -2.46 -4.16 10.61
N ARG A 34 -2.80 -3.04 9.98
CA ARG A 34 -4.18 -2.74 9.54
C ARG A 34 -4.69 -3.77 8.56
N LEU A 35 -3.90 -4.14 7.54
CA LEU A 35 -4.27 -5.19 6.60
C LEU A 35 -4.47 -6.54 7.30
N VAL A 36 -3.52 -6.94 8.15
CA VAL A 36 -3.62 -8.21 8.90
C VAL A 36 -4.87 -8.24 9.78
N TYR A 37 -5.13 -7.15 10.52
CA TYR A 37 -6.31 -7.05 11.37
C TYR A 37 -7.59 -7.13 10.54
N ALA A 38 -7.70 -6.35 9.47
CA ALA A 38 -8.89 -6.30 8.64
C ALA A 38 -9.22 -7.66 8.02
N VAL A 39 -8.23 -8.32 7.41
CA VAL A 39 -8.42 -9.65 6.81
C VAL A 39 -8.85 -10.67 7.86
N LYS A 40 -8.20 -10.69 9.03
CA LYS A 40 -8.57 -11.61 10.11
C LYS A 40 -9.97 -11.36 10.63
N GLU A 41 -10.37 -10.10 10.78
CA GLU A 41 -11.69 -9.75 11.29
C GLU A 41 -12.80 -10.13 10.29
N MET A 42 -12.59 -9.88 9.00
CA MET A 42 -13.51 -10.30 7.94
C MET A 42 -13.63 -11.84 7.89
N LYS A 43 -12.50 -12.56 7.95
CA LYS A 43 -12.50 -14.04 8.01
C LYS A 43 -13.25 -14.60 9.22
N LYS A 44 -13.15 -13.94 10.39
CA LYS A 44 -13.93 -14.33 11.58
C LYS A 44 -15.43 -14.14 11.40
N GLN A 45 -15.85 -13.17 10.59
CA GLN A 45 -17.25 -12.88 10.28
C GLN A 45 -17.82 -13.81 9.19
N GLY A 46 -16.99 -14.69 8.62
CA GLY A 46 -17.37 -15.65 7.58
C GLY A 46 -17.03 -15.20 6.16
N ASP A 47 -16.50 -14.00 5.98
CA ASP A 47 -16.09 -13.49 4.67
C ASP A 47 -14.77 -14.13 4.20
N ASN A 48 -14.60 -14.25 2.88
CA ASN A 48 -13.30 -14.55 2.31
C ASN A 48 -12.56 -13.23 2.06
N ALA A 49 -11.34 -13.06 2.56
CA ALA A 49 -10.58 -11.82 2.41
C ALA A 49 -9.08 -12.06 2.16
N GLN A 50 -8.47 -11.20 1.35
CA GLN A 50 -7.04 -11.19 1.07
C GLN A 50 -6.50 -9.76 1.08
N GLY A 51 -5.38 -9.56 1.76
CA GLY A 51 -4.66 -8.29 1.81
C GLY A 51 -3.46 -8.28 0.85
N TYR A 52 -3.18 -7.10 0.29
CA TYR A 52 -2.00 -6.82 -0.52
C TYR A 52 -1.31 -5.57 -0.02
N LEU A 53 -0.01 -5.69 0.29
CA LEU A 53 0.83 -4.54 0.58
C LEU A 53 1.89 -4.41 -0.50
N VAL A 54 1.80 -3.35 -1.28
CA VAL A 54 2.78 -3.05 -2.34
C VAL A 54 3.81 -2.06 -1.83
N ILE A 55 5.07 -2.42 -2.01
CA ILE A 55 6.25 -1.65 -1.58
C ILE A 55 7.20 -1.44 -2.76
N MET A 56 7.95 -0.35 -2.74
CA MET A 56 8.74 0.11 -3.90
C MET A 56 10.23 -0.25 -3.87
N THR A 57 10.71 -0.83 -2.76
CA THR A 57 12.16 -1.12 -2.58
C THR A 57 12.38 -2.45 -1.88
N ASP A 58 13.47 -3.13 -2.22
CA ASP A 58 13.82 -4.43 -1.64
C ASP A 58 14.22 -4.31 -0.15
N ASP A 59 14.77 -3.17 0.26
CA ASP A 59 15.05 -2.88 1.68
C ASP A 59 13.76 -2.88 2.53
N MET A 60 12.67 -2.34 1.97
CA MET A 60 11.37 -2.44 2.61
C MET A 60 10.87 -3.88 2.64
N LEU A 61 11.08 -4.64 1.57
CA LEU A 61 10.63 -6.04 1.48
C LEU A 61 11.24 -6.85 2.61
N ASN A 62 12.56 -6.77 2.77
CA ASN A 62 13.29 -7.46 3.82
C ASN A 62 12.75 -7.12 5.22
N ARG A 63 12.36 -5.86 5.45
CA ARG A 63 11.82 -5.42 6.74
C ARG A 63 10.38 -5.87 6.98
N VAL A 64 9.53 -5.80 5.95
CA VAL A 64 8.14 -6.27 6.07
C VAL A 64 8.11 -7.80 6.24
N SER A 65 9.01 -8.55 5.60
CA SER A 65 9.12 -10.00 5.82
C SER A 65 9.42 -10.38 7.29
N GLN A 66 10.14 -9.51 8.03
CA GLN A 66 10.32 -9.71 9.48
C GLN A 66 8.99 -9.55 10.24
N TRP A 67 8.11 -8.65 9.78
CA TRP A 67 6.78 -8.45 10.35
C TRP A 67 5.80 -9.58 10.02
N GLU A 68 5.90 -10.18 8.84
CA GLU A 68 5.12 -11.38 8.49
C GLU A 68 5.33 -12.49 9.52
N HIS A 69 6.58 -12.72 9.91
CA HIS A 69 6.92 -13.68 10.95
C HIS A 69 6.43 -13.23 12.33
N LYS A 70 6.73 -11.97 12.72
CA LYS A 70 6.38 -11.41 14.04
C LYS A 70 4.88 -11.44 14.32
N TYR A 71 4.05 -11.10 13.33
CA TYR A 71 2.61 -10.92 13.51
C TYR A 71 1.76 -12.10 13.02
N ARG A 72 2.40 -13.18 12.55
CA ARG A 72 1.72 -14.36 11.99
C ARG A 72 0.66 -13.94 10.96
N GLY A 73 1.05 -13.05 10.05
CA GLY A 73 0.18 -12.55 8.97
C GLY A 73 0.31 -13.34 7.67
N ARG A 74 1.15 -14.38 7.66
CA ARG A 74 1.45 -15.17 6.46
C ARG A 74 0.17 -15.84 5.95
N GLY A 75 -0.18 -15.56 4.70
CA GLY A 75 -1.40 -16.06 4.05
C GLY A 75 -2.63 -15.17 4.20
N ASP A 76 -2.60 -14.15 5.07
CA ASP A 76 -3.65 -13.13 5.16
C ASP A 76 -3.27 -11.88 4.34
N VAL A 77 -1.99 -11.54 4.31
CA VAL A 77 -1.44 -10.40 3.57
C VAL A 77 -0.29 -10.89 2.70
N GLU A 78 -0.32 -10.52 1.42
CA GLU A 78 0.77 -10.74 0.48
C GLU A 78 1.55 -9.43 0.31
N VAL A 79 2.85 -9.48 0.57
CA VAL A 79 3.75 -8.33 0.43
C VAL A 79 4.47 -8.42 -0.89
N ILE A 80 4.28 -7.42 -1.74
CA ILE A 80 4.76 -7.45 -3.12
C ILE A 80 5.73 -6.28 -3.33
N SER A 81 6.95 -6.62 -3.74
CA SER A 81 7.89 -5.64 -4.27
C SER A 81 7.51 -5.34 -5.70
N ALA A 82 6.93 -4.16 -5.92
CA ALA A 82 6.87 -3.59 -7.26
C ALA A 82 8.29 -3.12 -7.58
N SER A 83 9.13 -4.04 -8.07
CA SER A 83 10.48 -3.69 -8.50
C SER A 83 10.33 -2.68 -9.64
N LEU A 84 10.57 -1.42 -9.30
CA LEU A 84 10.39 -0.32 -10.23
C LEU A 84 11.43 -0.45 -11.32
N ALA A 85 11.00 -0.44 -12.58
CA ALA A 85 11.89 -0.29 -13.72
C ALA A 85 12.81 0.93 -13.48
N GLY A 86 14.09 0.84 -13.83
CA GLY A 86 15.12 1.81 -13.41
C GLY A 86 14.77 3.29 -13.65
N ARG A 87 13.94 3.60 -14.65
CA ARG A 87 13.42 4.96 -14.90
C ARG A 87 12.50 5.49 -13.79
N ILE A 88 11.65 4.65 -13.21
CA ILE A 88 10.71 5.04 -12.15
C ILE A 88 11.47 5.18 -10.82
N ARG A 89 12.47 4.31 -10.58
CA ARG A 89 13.41 4.45 -9.45
C ARG A 89 14.12 5.81 -9.47
N HIS A 90 14.68 6.21 -10.62
CA HIS A 90 15.30 7.53 -10.78
C HIS A 90 14.32 8.69 -10.57
N ARG A 91 13.06 8.57 -11.01
CA ARG A 91 12.05 9.63 -10.75
C ARG A 91 11.76 9.79 -9.26
N LEU A 92 11.64 8.69 -8.51
CA LEU A 92 11.43 8.72 -7.06
C LEU A 92 12.66 9.25 -6.29
N GLU A 93 13.86 8.86 -6.70
CA GLU A 93 15.11 9.38 -6.13
C GLU A 93 15.23 10.90 -6.36
N ASN A 94 14.91 11.36 -7.57
CA ASN A 94 14.92 12.78 -7.91
C ASN A 94 13.85 13.58 -7.14
N GLU A 95 12.65 13.03 -6.95
CA GLU A 95 11.59 13.65 -6.14
C GLU A 95 12.01 13.82 -4.68
N LYS A 96 12.64 12.79 -4.09
CA LYS A 96 13.16 12.89 -2.72
C LYS A 96 14.30 13.89 -2.60
N ALA A 97 15.22 13.92 -3.58
CA ALA A 97 16.29 14.90 -3.61
C ALA A 97 15.73 16.33 -3.65
N THR A 98 14.72 16.58 -4.49
CA THR A 98 14.02 17.88 -4.55
C THR A 98 13.23 18.18 -3.28
N THR A 99 12.60 17.18 -2.65
CA THR A 99 11.88 17.36 -1.37
C THR A 99 12.84 17.66 -0.21
N LEU A 100 14.02 17.04 -0.17
CA LEU A 100 15.04 17.30 0.84
C LEU A 100 15.59 18.73 0.69
N VAL A 101 15.87 19.16 -0.54
CA VAL A 101 16.29 20.54 -0.85
C VAL A 101 15.20 21.54 -0.44
N ALA A 102 13.95 21.31 -0.82
CA ALA A 102 12.83 22.17 -0.45
C ALA A 102 12.58 22.23 1.08
N THR A 103 12.85 21.13 1.80
CA THR A 103 12.75 21.08 3.27
C THR A 103 13.87 21.90 3.93
N ILE A 104 15.09 21.83 3.39
CA ILE A 104 16.22 22.64 3.86
C ILE A 104 15.99 24.13 3.56
N GLU A 105 15.51 24.47 2.36
CA GLU A 105 15.17 25.85 1.98
C GLU A 105 14.04 26.43 2.85
N SER A 106 13.02 25.63 3.18
CA SER A 106 11.94 26.02 4.09
C SER A 106 12.41 26.25 5.54
N LEU A 107 13.50 25.60 5.96
CA LEU A 107 14.12 25.80 7.28
C LEU A 107 15.04 27.02 7.34
N VAL A 108 15.58 27.47 6.20
CA VAL A 108 16.54 28.59 6.10
C VAL A 108 15.86 29.93 5.76
N GLY A 109 14.60 29.90 5.32
CA GLY A 109 13.75 31.09 5.24
C GLY A 109 13.77 31.74 3.86
N ASP A 110 12.87 31.28 2.99
CA ASP A 110 11.89 32.13 2.32
C ASP A 110 10.81 31.24 1.72
N LYS A 111 9.60 31.75 1.52
CA LYS A 111 8.44 30.95 1.06
C LYS A 111 8.71 30.29 -0.30
N ALA A 112 9.15 29.04 -0.30
CA ALA A 112 9.15 28.19 -1.49
C ALA A 112 7.70 27.82 -1.85
N ALA A 113 7.04 28.69 -2.61
CA ALA A 113 5.79 28.41 -3.33
C ALA A 113 6.04 27.53 -4.58
N GLY A 114 6.98 26.59 -4.50
CA GLY A 114 7.17 25.55 -5.51
C GLY A 114 6.34 24.35 -5.09
N ARG A 115 5.27 24.04 -5.83
CA ARG A 115 4.45 22.84 -5.63
C ARG A 115 5.36 21.62 -5.57
N SER A 116 5.68 21.16 -4.36
CA SER A 116 6.36 19.89 -4.15
C SER A 116 5.49 18.83 -4.80
N ASN A 117 6.05 18.07 -5.74
CA ASN A 117 5.32 17.04 -6.48
C ASN A 117 5.12 15.79 -5.61
N THR A 118 4.80 15.98 -4.33
CA THR A 118 4.67 14.99 -3.24
C THR A 118 3.63 13.90 -3.49
N ASN A 119 2.93 13.94 -4.63
CA ASN A 119 1.96 12.95 -5.05
C ASN A 119 2.54 11.92 -6.01
N ILE A 120 3.68 12.19 -6.68
CA ILE A 120 4.23 11.28 -7.70
C ILE A 120 4.51 9.91 -7.09
N GLY A 121 5.19 9.84 -5.95
CA GLY A 121 5.46 8.55 -5.33
C GLY A 121 4.21 7.81 -4.88
N ARG A 122 3.18 8.53 -4.41
CA ARG A 122 1.90 7.93 -4.06
C ARG A 122 1.20 7.37 -5.30
N ASP A 123 1.10 8.16 -6.36
CA ASP A 123 0.42 7.78 -7.59
C ASP A 123 1.13 6.58 -8.27
N ILE A 124 2.46 6.57 -8.34
CA ILE A 124 3.25 5.40 -8.80
C ILE A 124 2.93 4.16 -7.95
N GLY A 125 2.83 4.34 -6.64
CA GLY A 125 2.55 3.22 -5.73
C GLY A 125 1.14 2.67 -5.91
N GLU A 126 0.15 3.55 -6.03
CA GLU A 126 -1.25 3.18 -6.27
C GLU A 126 -1.45 2.52 -7.64
N ASP A 127 -0.75 3.00 -8.68
CA ASP A 127 -0.75 2.39 -10.01
C ASP A 127 -0.15 0.98 -9.98
N ALA A 128 1.04 0.83 -9.37
CA ALA A 128 1.69 -0.47 -9.22
C ALA A 128 0.83 -1.46 -8.40
N LEU A 129 0.14 -0.97 -7.37
CA LEU A 129 -0.82 -1.76 -6.60
C LEU A 129 -1.99 -2.23 -7.47
N ASN A 130 -2.57 -1.32 -8.23
CA ASN A 130 -3.70 -1.61 -9.10
C ASN A 130 -3.33 -2.63 -10.19
N GLU A 131 -2.19 -2.44 -10.87
CA GLU A 131 -1.68 -3.39 -11.88
C GLU A 131 -1.41 -4.78 -11.27
N THR A 132 -0.79 -4.79 -10.09
CA THR A 132 -0.46 -6.03 -9.38
C THR A 132 -1.72 -6.81 -9.00
N ILE A 133 -2.71 -6.13 -8.41
CA ILE A 133 -3.96 -6.77 -8.00
C ILE A 133 -4.74 -7.27 -9.23
N LEU A 134 -4.85 -6.47 -10.30
CA LEU A 134 -5.55 -6.90 -11.52
C LEU A 134 -4.89 -8.12 -12.18
N ARG A 135 -3.56 -8.27 -12.05
CA ARG A 135 -2.85 -9.45 -12.53
C ARG A 135 -3.11 -10.69 -11.68
N LEU A 136 -3.16 -10.54 -10.35
CA LEU A 136 -3.34 -11.66 -9.41
C LEU A 136 -4.81 -12.07 -9.26
N GLU A 137 -5.72 -11.12 -9.38
CA GLU A 137 -7.16 -11.27 -9.19
C GLU A 137 -7.89 -10.73 -10.44
N PRO A 138 -7.80 -11.40 -11.61
CA PRO A 138 -8.26 -10.85 -12.89
C PRO A 138 -9.77 -10.56 -12.97
N ASN A 139 -10.56 -11.17 -12.09
CA ASN A 139 -12.01 -10.96 -12.01
C ASN A 139 -12.42 -9.97 -10.91
N VAL A 140 -11.44 -9.28 -10.28
CA VAL A 140 -11.74 -8.31 -9.23
C VAL A 140 -12.48 -7.11 -9.79
N GLN A 141 -13.58 -6.76 -9.14
CA GLN A 141 -14.30 -5.53 -9.42
C GLN A 141 -13.93 -4.49 -8.36
N ARG A 142 -13.24 -3.43 -8.79
CA ARG A 142 -12.84 -2.35 -7.88
C ARG A 142 -14.07 -1.58 -7.40
N VAL A 143 -14.21 -1.46 -6.09
CA VAL A 143 -15.23 -0.65 -5.44
C VAL A 143 -14.61 0.71 -5.14
N ARG A 144 -15.22 1.79 -5.66
CA ARG A 144 -14.76 3.18 -5.46
C ARG A 144 -15.55 3.96 -4.42
N ASP A 145 -16.73 3.47 -4.06
CA ASP A 145 -17.56 4.08 -3.03
C ASP A 145 -16.96 3.77 -1.65
N GLU A 146 -16.34 4.78 -1.03
CA GLU A 146 -15.68 4.65 0.27
C GLU A 146 -16.66 4.23 1.39
N ASN A 147 -17.98 4.50 1.25
CA ASN A 147 -18.99 4.05 2.22
C ASN A 147 -19.15 2.53 2.25
N ARG A 148 -18.67 1.84 1.21
CA ARG A 148 -18.68 0.38 1.10
C ARG A 148 -17.36 -0.25 1.57
N PHE A 149 -16.40 0.55 2.02
CA PHE A 149 -15.11 0.03 2.45
C PHE A 149 -15.26 -0.68 3.80
N PRO A 150 -14.68 -1.87 3.95
CA PRO A 150 -14.81 -2.62 5.18
C PRO A 150 -14.12 -1.90 6.34
N LEU A 151 -14.74 -2.01 7.52
CA LEU A 151 -14.22 -1.52 8.80
C LEU A 151 -13.97 0.01 8.86
N GLY A 152 -14.54 0.78 7.94
CA GLY A 152 -14.35 2.24 7.88
C GLY A 152 -12.90 2.66 7.58
N ILE A 153 -12.09 1.76 7.00
CA ILE A 153 -10.70 2.04 6.64
C ILE A 153 -10.66 2.53 5.20
N ARG A 154 -9.92 3.61 4.95
CA ARG A 154 -9.62 4.09 3.59
C ARG A 154 -8.52 3.23 2.97
N TRP A 155 -8.90 2.40 2.01
CA TRP A 155 -7.98 1.54 1.26
C TRP A 155 -7.53 2.22 -0.03
N ASP A 156 -6.26 2.04 -0.40
CA ASP A 156 -5.75 2.50 -1.70
C ASP A 156 -6.39 1.66 -2.83
N PHE A 157 -6.68 0.39 -2.52
CA PHE A 157 -7.49 -0.49 -3.36
C PHE A 157 -8.49 -1.28 -2.51
N TYR A 158 -9.76 -1.27 -2.92
CA TYR A 158 -10.75 -2.22 -2.45
C TYR A 158 -11.49 -2.82 -3.64
N GLY A 159 -11.68 -4.14 -3.64
CA GLY A 159 -12.45 -4.82 -4.66
C GLY A 159 -13.05 -6.12 -4.16
N VAL A 160 -13.93 -6.69 -4.98
CA VAL A 160 -14.59 -7.97 -4.71
C VAL A 160 -14.46 -8.90 -5.91
N VAL A 161 -14.28 -10.19 -5.66
CA VAL A 161 -14.31 -11.26 -6.66
C VAL A 161 -15.53 -12.13 -6.39
N SER A 162 -16.35 -12.35 -7.42
CA SER A 162 -17.54 -13.19 -7.41
C SER A 162 -17.31 -14.54 -8.07
#